data_AF-A0A6L3IJQ5-F1
#
_entry.id   AF-A0A6L3IJQ5-F1
#
_cell.length_a   1.000
_cell.length_b   1.000
_cell.length_c   1.000
_cell.angle_alpha   90.00
_cell.angle_beta   90.00
_cell.angle_gamma   90.00
#
_symmetry.space_group_name_H-M   'P 1'
#
loop_
_entity.id
_entity.type
_entity.pdbx_description
1 polymer ?
#
loop_
_entity_poly.entity_id
_entity_poly.type
_entity_poly.pdbx_seq_one_letter_code
_entity_poly.pdbx_strand_id
1 'polypeptide(L)'
;MEYFDNILCVTYKELLDIMPKGTLNSQLSREKLDVVSRGGGENNPALYAYSSLPEKYKRRWVLLKGEPEQQMRQEMIRNIVKKDEKAERFFEEYRYDKNGEMVALPVDVKKEYTWNASVLNALMEEFKRLSSSNNKLTGFRRNLWELLLVTSEEWRPVYGHSLPGSVGRLKALINKFRP
;
A
#
# COMPACT_ATOMS: atom_id res chain seq x y z
N MET A 1 -3.80 11.73 -6.33
CA MET A 1 -5.06 10.99 -6.42
C MET A 1 -5.35 10.55 -5.01
N GLU A 2 -6.52 10.86 -4.50
CA GLU A 2 -6.87 10.69 -3.08
C GLU A 2 -8.23 10.03 -2.97
N TYR A 3 -8.50 9.38 -1.84
CA TYR A 3 -9.77 8.75 -1.56
C TYR A 3 -10.52 9.58 -0.53
N PHE A 4 -11.68 10.11 -0.92
CA PHE A 4 -12.55 10.90 -0.04
C PHE A 4 -13.96 10.33 -0.11
N ASP A 5 -14.50 9.95 1.04
CA ASP A 5 -15.86 9.40 1.19
C ASP A 5 -16.22 8.27 0.21
N ASN A 6 -15.34 7.27 0.11
CA ASN A 6 -15.49 6.14 -0.82
C ASN A 6 -15.43 6.47 -2.33
N ILE A 7 -14.99 7.68 -2.70
CA ILE A 7 -14.87 8.10 -4.09
C ILE A 7 -13.40 8.31 -4.47
N LEU A 8 -12.99 7.73 -5.60
CA LEU A 8 -11.68 7.96 -6.18
C LEU A 8 -11.61 9.39 -6.74
N CYS A 9 -10.78 10.22 -6.12
CA CYS A 9 -10.68 11.64 -6.43
C CYS A 9 -9.37 12.00 -7.10
N VAL A 10 -9.46 12.90 -8.08
CA VAL A 10 -8.32 13.53 -8.75
C VAL A 10 -8.32 15.03 -8.47
N THR A 11 -7.14 15.59 -8.28
CA THR A 11 -6.99 17.03 -8.01
C THR A 11 -6.98 17.84 -9.31
N TYR A 12 -7.26 19.14 -9.22
CA TYR A 12 -7.17 20.06 -10.36
C TYR A 12 -5.80 19.99 -11.05
N LYS A 13 -4.71 19.96 -10.26
CA LYS A 13 -3.34 19.89 -10.78
C LYS A 13 -3.11 18.62 -11.58
N GLU A 14 -3.59 17.48 -11.10
CA GLU A 14 -3.45 16.20 -11.81
C GLU A 14 -4.29 16.12 -13.08
N LEU A 15 -5.43 16.82 -13.12
CA LEU A 15 -6.25 16.91 -14.33
C LEU A 15 -5.58 17.72 -15.44
N LEU A 16 -4.76 18.71 -15.09
CA LEU A 16 -3.98 19.48 -16.07
C LEU A 16 -2.94 18.63 -16.82
N ASP A 17 -2.47 17.54 -16.21
CA ASP A 17 -1.54 16.61 -16.86
C ASP A 17 -2.19 15.85 -18.03
N ILE A 18 -3.50 15.57 -17.93
CA ILE A 18 -4.25 14.76 -18.91
C ILE A 18 -5.11 15.61 -19.85
N MET A 19 -5.41 16.85 -19.45
CA MET A 19 -6.37 17.74 -20.12
C MET A 19 -5.90 19.20 -20.12
N PRO A 20 -5.99 19.92 -21.26
CA PRO A 20 -5.69 21.35 -21.31
C PRO A 20 -6.58 22.18 -20.37
N LYS A 21 -5.99 23.21 -19.74
CA LYS A 21 -6.67 24.11 -18.79
C LYS A 21 -8.00 24.67 -19.31
N GLY A 22 -8.04 25.14 -20.56
CA GLY A 22 -9.27 25.68 -21.16
C GLY A 22 -10.38 24.64 -21.29
N THR A 23 -10.02 23.39 -21.62
CA THR A 23 -11.00 22.29 -21.68
C THR A 23 -11.49 21.92 -20.29
N LEU A 24 -10.58 21.85 -19.30
CA LEU A 24 -10.94 21.56 -17.91
C LEU A 24 -11.93 22.60 -17.37
N ASN A 25 -11.62 23.88 -17.54
CA ASN A 25 -12.50 24.97 -17.12
C ASN A 25 -13.88 24.89 -17.80
N SER A 26 -13.93 24.55 -19.10
CA SER A 26 -15.20 24.36 -19.80
C SER A 26 -15.99 23.13 -19.33
N GLN A 27 -15.34 22.05 -18.86
CA GLN A 27 -16.04 20.89 -18.30
C GLN A 27 -16.61 21.24 -16.92
N LEU A 28 -15.85 21.97 -16.11
CA LEU A 28 -16.27 22.44 -14.80
C LEU A 28 -17.43 23.43 -14.88
N SER A 29 -17.36 24.41 -15.79
CA SER A 29 -18.42 25.41 -15.97
C SER A 29 -19.73 24.81 -16.50
N ARG A 30 -19.66 23.63 -17.12
CA ARG A 30 -20.82 22.89 -17.64
C ARG A 30 -21.25 21.75 -16.72
N GLU A 31 -20.69 21.68 -15.51
CA GLU A 31 -21.01 20.67 -14.50
C GLU A 31 -20.89 19.22 -15.01
N LYS A 32 -19.94 18.97 -15.93
CA LYS A 32 -19.68 17.63 -16.48
C LYS A 32 -18.75 16.78 -15.63
N LEU A 33 -18.09 17.39 -14.65
CA LEU A 33 -17.22 16.72 -13.70
C LEU A 33 -17.84 16.83 -12.32
N ASP A 34 -17.92 15.69 -11.63
CA ASP A 34 -18.49 15.66 -10.30
C ASP A 34 -17.47 16.19 -9.32
N VAL A 35 -17.81 17.31 -8.65
CA VAL A 35 -16.97 17.93 -7.62
C VAL A 35 -17.28 17.27 -6.29
N VAL A 36 -16.33 16.49 -5.78
CA VAL A 36 -16.46 15.78 -4.49
C VAL A 36 -16.14 16.71 -3.33
N SER A 37 -15.10 17.55 -3.48
CA SER A 37 -14.76 18.61 -2.53
C SER A 37 -14.35 19.85 -3.31
N ARG A 38 -14.89 21.01 -2.93
CA ARG A 38 -14.55 22.29 -3.56
C ARG A 38 -13.15 22.79 -3.17
N GLY A 39 -12.54 22.21 -2.13
CA GLY A 39 -11.32 22.74 -1.54
C GLY A 39 -11.53 24.14 -0.94
N GLY A 40 -10.45 24.78 -0.50
CA GLY A 40 -10.58 26.15 0.04
C GLY A 40 -9.36 26.75 0.74
N GLY A 41 -8.19 26.10 0.69
CA GLY A 41 -6.96 26.60 1.34
C GLY A 41 -5.69 25.97 0.78
N GLU A 42 -4.53 26.46 1.22
CA GLU A 42 -3.20 26.13 0.68
C GLU A 42 -2.84 24.63 0.72
N ASN A 43 -3.51 23.85 1.59
CA ASN A 43 -3.36 22.39 1.70
C ASN A 43 -4.67 21.60 1.51
N ASN A 44 -5.70 22.22 0.95
CA ASN A 44 -7.00 21.59 0.70
C ASN A 44 -7.41 21.79 -0.76
N PRO A 45 -6.88 20.97 -1.69
CA PRO A 45 -7.17 21.09 -3.11
C PRO A 45 -8.61 20.67 -3.41
N ALA A 46 -9.16 21.20 -4.52
CA ALA A 46 -10.43 20.71 -5.05
C ALA A 46 -10.27 19.26 -5.55
N LEU A 47 -11.26 18.42 -5.23
CA LEU A 47 -11.33 17.01 -5.56
C LEU A 47 -12.47 16.75 -6.53
N TYR A 48 -12.17 16.00 -7.61
CA TYR A 48 -13.12 15.63 -8.64
C TYR A 48 -13.21 14.11 -8.77
N ALA A 49 -14.41 13.56 -8.95
CA ALA A 49 -14.57 12.11 -9.08
C ALA A 49 -13.94 11.60 -10.38
N TYR A 50 -13.02 10.65 -10.29
CA TYR A 50 -12.40 10.02 -11.44
C TYR A 50 -13.43 9.34 -12.37
N SER A 51 -14.49 8.78 -11.78
CA SER A 51 -15.60 8.14 -12.50
C SER A 51 -16.30 9.09 -13.48
N SER A 52 -16.37 10.38 -13.16
CA SER A 52 -16.99 11.42 -14.00
C SER A 52 -16.14 11.84 -15.21
N LEU A 53 -14.87 11.42 -15.26
CA LEU A 53 -13.98 11.80 -16.36
C LEU A 53 -14.44 11.22 -17.69
N PRO A 54 -14.41 12.01 -18.78
CA PRO A 54 -14.59 11.48 -20.12
C PRO A 54 -13.58 10.36 -20.45
N GLU A 55 -14.03 9.33 -21.15
CA GLU A 55 -13.26 8.10 -21.41
C GLU A 55 -11.89 8.34 -22.09
N LYS A 56 -11.81 9.37 -22.93
CA LYS A 56 -10.53 9.79 -23.54
C LYS A 56 -9.48 10.20 -22.50
N TYR A 57 -9.89 10.79 -21.38
CA TYR A 57 -8.98 11.27 -20.33
C TYR A 57 -8.68 10.18 -19.31
N LYS A 58 -9.62 9.26 -19.04
CA LYS A 58 -9.34 8.02 -18.29
C LYS A 58 -8.23 7.21 -18.96
N ARG A 59 -8.32 6.99 -20.28
CA ARG A 59 -7.26 6.31 -21.05
C ARG A 59 -5.92 7.04 -21.01
N ARG A 60 -5.92 8.37 -21.10
CA ARG A 60 -4.68 9.17 -20.93
C ARG A 60 -4.10 9.06 -19.53
N TRP A 61 -4.96 9.04 -18.51
CA TRP A 61 -4.52 8.82 -17.13
C TRP A 61 -3.82 7.47 -17.00
N VAL A 62 -4.46 6.39 -17.46
CA VAL A 62 -3.88 5.04 -17.42
C VAL A 62 -2.53 4.98 -18.14
N LEU A 63 -2.42 5.62 -19.32
CA LEU A 63 -1.17 5.65 -20.08
C LEU A 63 -0.04 6.42 -19.35
N LEU A 64 -0.37 7.53 -18.68
CA LEU A 64 0.62 8.42 -18.06
C LEU A 64 0.98 8.02 -16.62
N LYS A 65 0.00 7.52 -15.88
CA LYS A 65 0.08 7.31 -14.42
C LYS A 65 -0.13 5.84 -14.04
N GLY A 66 -0.66 5.01 -14.93
CA GLY A 66 -1.01 3.62 -14.64
C GLY A 66 -2.46 3.45 -14.17
N GLU A 67 -2.82 2.21 -13.88
CA GLU A 67 -4.19 1.85 -13.50
C GLU A 67 -4.58 2.47 -12.16
N PRO A 68 -5.63 3.33 -12.11
CA PRO A 68 -6.06 3.98 -10.87
C PRO A 68 -6.38 2.99 -9.76
N GLU A 69 -6.98 1.85 -10.07
CA GLU A 69 -7.26 0.81 -9.07
C GLU A 69 -5.99 0.21 -8.47
N GLN A 70 -4.92 0.06 -9.27
CA GLN A 70 -3.66 -0.46 -8.76
C GLN A 70 -3.00 0.58 -7.85
N GLN A 71 -3.02 1.86 -8.24
CA GLN A 71 -2.55 2.95 -7.39
C GLN A 71 -3.34 3.04 -6.08
N MET A 72 -4.67 2.88 -6.13
CA MET A 72 -5.53 2.80 -4.95
C MET A 72 -5.13 1.65 -4.04
N ARG A 73 -4.98 0.43 -4.59
CA ARG A 73 -4.59 -0.74 -3.82
C ARG A 73 -3.25 -0.50 -3.11
N GLN A 74 -2.28 0.09 -3.79
CA GLN A 74 -0.98 0.41 -3.20
C GLN A 74 -1.06 1.45 -2.06
N GLU A 75 -1.85 2.52 -2.23
CA GLU A 75 -2.01 3.55 -1.18
C GLU A 75 -2.80 3.02 0.03
N MET A 76 -3.82 2.17 -0.18
CA MET A 76 -4.49 1.47 0.91
C MET A 76 -3.50 0.58 1.66
N ILE A 77 -2.72 -0.21 0.92
CA ILE A 77 -1.70 -1.08 1.50
C ILE A 77 -0.72 -0.27 2.32
N ARG A 78 -0.20 0.86 1.80
CA ARG A 78 0.81 1.71 2.47
C ARG A 78 0.46 2.07 3.91
N ASN A 79 -0.83 2.21 4.21
CA ASN A 79 -1.34 2.56 5.54
C ASN A 79 -1.57 1.37 6.48
N ILE A 80 -1.41 0.12 6.00
CA ILE A 80 -1.63 -1.10 6.79
C ILE A 80 -0.45 -1.39 7.71
N VAL A 81 0.76 -1.45 7.16
CA VAL A 81 1.96 -1.84 7.90
C VAL A 81 2.60 -0.62 8.55
N LYS A 82 2.71 -0.67 9.88
CA LYS A 82 3.48 0.30 10.66
C LYS A 82 4.91 -0.20 10.83
N LYS A 83 5.86 0.72 10.73
CA LYS A 83 7.28 0.43 10.95
C LYS A 83 7.50 -0.07 12.38
N ASP A 84 8.21 -1.18 12.52
CA ASP A 84 8.59 -1.74 13.80
C ASP A 84 9.86 -1.05 14.34
N GLU A 85 9.66 -0.12 15.28
CA GLU A 85 10.74 0.61 15.94
C GLU A 85 11.66 -0.28 16.77
N LYS A 86 11.16 -1.42 17.29
CA LYS A 86 11.98 -2.37 18.05
C LYS A 86 12.91 -3.11 17.12
N ALA A 87 12.40 -3.55 15.97
CA ALA A 87 13.21 -4.18 14.93
C ALA A 87 14.26 -3.21 14.37
N GLU A 88 13.89 -1.94 14.11
CA GLU A 88 14.83 -0.91 13.68
C GLU A 88 15.97 -0.75 14.68
N ARG A 89 15.65 -0.55 15.96
CA ARG A 89 16.67 -0.40 17.02
C ARG A 89 17.58 -1.62 17.10
N PHE A 90 17.00 -2.81 17.05
CA PHE A 90 17.75 -4.06 17.09
C PHE A 90 18.75 -4.16 15.95
N PHE A 91 18.33 -3.93 14.70
CA PHE A 91 19.23 -4.03 13.54
C PHE A 91 20.22 -2.86 13.43
N GLU A 92 19.89 -1.70 14.01
CA GLU A 92 20.80 -0.55 14.08
C GLU A 92 21.98 -0.84 15.03
N GLU A 93 21.69 -1.46 16.18
CA GLU A 93 22.67 -1.82 17.21
C GLU A 93 23.40 -3.13 16.90
N TYR A 94 22.81 -4.00 16.07
CA TYR A 94 23.40 -5.31 15.75
C TYR A 94 24.80 -5.18 15.12
N ARG A 95 25.72 -5.99 15.64
CA ARG A 95 27.09 -6.15 15.14
C ARG A 95 27.39 -7.63 14.96
N TYR A 96 28.16 -7.98 13.94
CA TYR A 96 28.60 -9.34 13.68
C TYR A 96 30.09 -9.37 13.37
N ASP A 97 30.72 -10.51 13.68
CA ASP A 97 32.12 -10.74 13.33
C ASP A 97 32.26 -11.00 11.83
N LYS A 98 33.10 -10.19 11.17
CA LYS A 98 33.47 -10.37 9.78
C LYS A 98 35.00 -10.40 9.70
N ASN A 99 35.54 -11.62 9.71
CA ASN A 99 36.98 -11.87 9.66
C ASN A 99 37.74 -11.24 10.86
N GLY A 100 37.20 -11.33 12.07
CA GLY A 100 37.82 -10.78 13.29
C GLY A 100 37.51 -9.30 13.56
N GLU A 101 36.73 -8.64 12.71
CA GLU A 101 36.26 -7.27 12.91
C GLU A 101 34.76 -7.24 13.20
N MET A 102 34.37 -6.54 14.26
CA MET A 102 32.97 -6.33 14.61
C MET A 102 32.36 -5.22 13.76
N VAL A 103 31.58 -5.61 12.76
CA VAL A 103 30.99 -4.69 11.78
C VAL A 103 29.48 -4.58 11.94
N ALA A 104 28.93 -3.42 11.57
CA ALA A 104 27.50 -3.20 11.50
C ALA A 104 26.89 -3.79 10.22
N LEU A 105 25.57 -4.01 10.24
CA LEU A 105 24.83 -4.30 9.01
C LEU A 105 24.85 -3.09 8.07
N PRO A 106 24.93 -3.30 6.75
CA PRO A 106 24.73 -2.23 5.77
C PRO A 106 23.36 -1.57 5.93
N VAL A 107 23.25 -0.28 5.61
CA VAL A 107 22.02 0.52 5.75
C VAL A 107 20.83 -0.12 5.03
N ASP A 108 21.04 -0.61 3.80
CA ASP A 108 19.98 -1.23 3.01
C ASP A 108 19.49 -2.53 3.65
N VAL A 109 20.39 -3.35 4.22
CA VAL A 109 20.04 -4.60 4.91
C VAL A 109 19.27 -4.32 6.19
N LYS A 110 19.67 -3.30 6.97
CA LYS A 110 18.92 -2.86 8.15
C LYS A 110 17.50 -2.45 7.78
N LYS A 111 17.35 -1.65 6.72
CA LYS A 111 16.05 -1.20 6.21
C LYS A 111 15.19 -2.37 5.76
N GLU A 112 15.75 -3.29 4.98
CA GLU A 112 15.07 -4.51 4.51
C GLU A 112 14.58 -5.36 5.69
N TYR A 113 15.44 -5.63 6.66
CA TYR A 113 15.09 -6.46 7.82
C TYR A 113 14.06 -5.80 8.74
N THR A 114 14.15 -4.48 8.90
CA THR A 114 13.14 -3.71 9.63
C THR A 114 11.78 -3.82 8.96
N TRP A 115 11.70 -3.66 7.64
CA TRP A 115 10.44 -3.82 6.89
C TRP A 115 9.94 -5.26 6.89
N ASN A 116 10.83 -6.25 6.80
CA ASN A 116 10.46 -7.65 6.95
C ASN A 116 9.78 -7.93 8.31
N ALA A 117 10.35 -7.43 9.41
CA ALA A 117 9.76 -7.58 10.74
C ALA A 117 8.42 -6.83 10.86
N SER A 118 8.36 -5.60 10.33
CA SER A 118 7.13 -4.78 10.29
C SER A 118 5.99 -5.51 9.57
N VAL A 119 6.29 -6.06 8.39
CA VAL A 119 5.33 -6.84 7.60
C VAL A 119 4.92 -8.11 8.31
N LEU A 120 5.85 -8.84 8.95
CA LEU A 120 5.53 -10.04 9.72
C LEU A 120 4.55 -9.74 10.87
N ASN A 121 4.76 -8.64 11.60
CA ASN A 121 3.82 -8.20 12.64
C ASN A 121 2.42 -7.94 12.05
N ALA A 122 2.34 -7.20 10.93
CA ALA A 122 1.07 -6.90 10.29
C ALA A 122 0.37 -8.16 9.73
N LEU A 123 1.11 -9.09 9.13
CA LEU A 123 0.59 -10.38 8.69
C LEU A 123 0.07 -11.23 9.86
N MET A 124 0.72 -11.15 11.04
CA MET A 124 0.22 -11.84 12.23
C MET A 124 -1.10 -11.25 12.73
N GLU A 125 -1.27 -9.93 12.72
CA GLU A 125 -2.54 -9.27 13.05
C GLU A 125 -3.63 -9.61 12.04
N GLU A 126 -3.29 -9.62 10.74
CA GLU A 126 -4.21 -10.02 9.68
C GLU A 126 -4.63 -11.48 9.82
N PHE A 127 -3.69 -12.38 10.14
CA PHE A 127 -3.99 -13.78 10.41
C PHE A 127 -4.92 -13.95 11.63
N LYS A 128 -4.75 -13.16 12.71
CA LYS A 128 -5.66 -13.16 13.87
C LYS A 128 -7.06 -12.66 13.49
N ARG A 129 -7.13 -11.60 12.68
CA ARG A 129 -8.39 -11.04 12.17
C ARG A 129 -9.15 -12.06 11.34
N LEU A 130 -8.48 -12.65 10.34
CA LEU A 130 -9.05 -13.69 9.48
C LEU A 130 -9.47 -14.93 10.27
N SER A 131 -8.66 -15.38 11.23
CA SER A 131 -8.98 -16.53 12.08
C SER A 131 -10.21 -16.29 12.96
N SER A 132 -10.36 -15.08 13.50
CA SER A 132 -11.52 -14.68 14.32
C SER A 132 -12.81 -14.57 13.49
N SER A 133 -12.71 -14.06 12.27
CA SER A 133 -13.85 -13.94 11.34
C SER A 133 -14.28 -15.28 10.75
N ASN A 134 -13.35 -16.18 10.41
CA ASN A 134 -13.64 -17.48 9.80
C ASN A 134 -14.26 -18.51 10.76
N ASN A 135 -14.23 -18.30 12.08
CA ASN A 135 -14.96 -19.19 13.00
C ASN A 135 -16.48 -19.04 12.91
N LYS A 136 -17.00 -18.03 12.18
CA LYS A 136 -18.44 -17.78 12.00
C LYS A 136 -19.02 -18.38 10.71
N LEU A 137 -18.18 -18.81 9.75
CA LEU A 137 -18.61 -19.35 8.45
C LEU A 137 -17.80 -20.62 8.11
N THR A 138 -18.53 -21.68 7.83
CA THR A 138 -18.13 -23.09 7.65
C THR A 138 -16.88 -23.36 6.77
N GLY A 139 -16.09 -24.39 7.15
CA GLY A 139 -15.27 -25.22 6.24
C GLY A 139 -13.93 -24.70 5.69
N PHE A 140 -13.66 -23.39 5.69
CA PHE A 140 -12.61 -22.79 4.84
C PHE A 140 -11.21 -22.60 5.46
N ARG A 141 -10.88 -23.29 6.57
CA ARG A 141 -9.63 -23.06 7.33
C ARG A 141 -8.33 -23.33 6.54
N ARG A 142 -8.35 -24.21 5.53
CA ARG A 142 -7.15 -24.54 4.73
C ARG A 142 -6.68 -23.36 3.86
N ASN A 143 -7.57 -22.48 3.44
CA ASN A 143 -7.26 -21.36 2.56
C ASN A 143 -6.63 -20.15 3.31
N LEU A 144 -6.61 -20.14 4.64
CA LEU A 144 -6.09 -18.97 5.40
C LEU A 144 -4.62 -18.68 5.14
N TRP A 145 -3.79 -19.72 5.02
CA TRP A 145 -2.36 -19.54 4.74
C TRP A 145 -2.08 -19.17 3.28
N GLU A 146 -2.92 -19.64 2.35
CA GLU A 146 -2.86 -19.24 0.94
C GLU A 146 -3.27 -17.77 0.79
N LEU A 147 -4.36 -17.36 1.44
CA LEU A 147 -4.78 -15.97 1.50
C LEU A 147 -3.70 -15.08 2.12
N LEU A 148 -3.08 -15.51 3.23
CA LEU A 148 -2.00 -14.74 3.86
C LEU A 148 -0.77 -14.61 2.94
N LEU A 149 -0.45 -15.64 2.15
CA LEU A 149 0.60 -15.56 1.14
C LEU A 149 0.24 -14.56 0.04
N VAL A 150 -0.99 -14.59 -0.48
CA VAL A 150 -1.48 -13.62 -1.46
C VAL A 150 -1.36 -12.20 -0.90
N THR A 151 -1.82 -11.95 0.32
CA THR A 151 -1.66 -10.66 1.01
C THR A 151 -0.19 -10.25 1.13
N SER A 152 0.71 -11.18 1.49
CA SER A 152 2.14 -10.89 1.54
C SER A 152 2.70 -10.51 0.16
N GLU A 153 2.30 -11.18 -0.92
CA GLU A 153 2.76 -10.82 -2.27
C GLU A 153 2.21 -9.47 -2.74
N GLU A 154 0.96 -9.14 -2.38
CA GLU A 154 0.37 -7.82 -2.66
C GLU A 154 1.11 -6.69 -1.94
N TRP A 155 1.61 -6.94 -0.73
CA TRP A 155 2.35 -5.96 0.07
C TRP A 155 3.81 -5.79 -0.37
N ARG A 156 4.38 -6.79 -1.05
CA ARG A 156 5.77 -6.80 -1.51
C ARG A 156 6.17 -5.56 -2.34
N PRO A 157 5.44 -5.15 -3.39
CA PRO A 157 5.81 -3.97 -4.19
C PRO A 157 5.72 -2.65 -3.41
N VAL A 158 4.91 -2.59 -2.35
CA VAL A 158 4.70 -1.36 -1.55
C VAL A 158 5.79 -1.19 -0.50
N TYR A 159 6.18 -2.27 0.17
CA TYR A 159 7.14 -2.23 1.28
C TYR A 159 8.55 -2.70 0.93
N GLY A 160 8.72 -3.36 -0.22
CA GLY A 160 10.02 -3.88 -0.66
C GLY A 160 10.57 -5.01 0.21
N HIS A 161 9.69 -5.81 0.85
CA HIS A 161 10.11 -6.88 1.75
C HIS A 161 10.56 -8.15 0.98
N SER A 162 11.39 -8.97 1.64
CA SER A 162 11.96 -10.21 1.07
C SER A 162 11.40 -11.49 1.71
N LEU A 163 10.21 -11.41 2.33
CA LEU A 163 9.54 -12.58 2.92
C LEU A 163 9.34 -13.74 1.91
N PRO A 164 9.28 -15.00 2.38
CA PRO A 164 9.21 -16.16 1.48
C PRO A 164 7.91 -16.24 0.67
N GLY A 165 8.02 -16.43 -0.64
CA GLY A 165 6.88 -16.59 -1.57
C GLY A 165 6.25 -17.99 -1.59
N SER A 166 6.37 -18.77 -0.52
CA SER A 166 5.76 -20.10 -0.42
C SER A 166 5.08 -20.27 0.92
N VAL A 167 3.90 -20.89 0.93
CA VAL A 167 3.09 -21.09 2.14
C VAL A 167 3.89 -21.77 3.25
N GLY A 168 4.62 -22.84 2.93
CA GLY A 168 5.39 -23.60 3.92
C GLY A 168 6.48 -22.78 4.59
N ARG A 169 7.27 -22.02 3.81
CA ARG A 169 8.35 -21.18 4.34
C ARG A 169 7.81 -19.96 5.10
N LEU A 170 6.74 -19.33 4.58
CA LEU A 170 6.09 -18.20 5.25
C LEU A 170 5.53 -18.63 6.62
N LYS A 171 4.85 -19.78 6.67
CA LYS A 171 4.34 -20.37 7.90
C LYS A 171 5.45 -20.69 8.90
N ALA A 172 6.53 -21.32 8.45
CA ALA A 172 7.68 -21.62 9.30
C ALA A 172 8.32 -20.35 9.87
N LEU A 173 8.46 -19.30 9.05
CA LEU A 173 9.01 -18.02 9.47
C LEU A 173 8.12 -17.34 10.50
N ILE A 174 6.81 -17.25 10.25
CA ILE A 174 5.85 -16.66 11.19
C ILE A 174 5.85 -17.40 12.53
N ASN A 175 5.89 -18.74 12.51
CA ASN A 175 5.95 -19.53 13.74
C ASN A 175 7.25 -19.31 14.53
N LYS A 176 8.38 -19.10 13.85
CA LYS A 176 9.67 -18.77 14.49
C LYS A 176 9.70 -17.34 15.04
N PHE A 177 9.01 -16.41 14.38
CA PHE A 177 8.99 -14.99 14.74
C PHE A 177 8.00 -14.67 15.87
N ARG A 178 7.02 -15.55 16.10
CA ARG A 178 6.06 -15.40 17.20
C ARG A 178 6.82 -15.27 18.54
N PRO A 179 6.49 -14.27 19.38
CA PRO A 179 7.10 -14.08 20.69
C PRO A 179 6.80 -15.22 21.66
#